data_AF-A0A0F9H8V1-F1
#
_entry.id   AF-A0A0F9H8V1-F1
#
_cell.length_a   1.000
_cell.length_b   1.000
_cell.length_c   1.000
_cell.angle_alpha   90.00
_cell.angle_beta   90.00
_cell.angle_gamma   90.00
#
_symmetry.space_group_name_H-M   'P 1'
#
loop_
_entity.id
_entity.type
_entity.pdbx_description
1 polymer ?
#
loop_
_entity_poly.entity_id
_entity_poly.type
_entity_poly.pdbx_seq_one_letter_code
_entity_poly.pdbx_strand_id
1 'polypeptide(L)'
;MPLPRFNYKTRDRVWQLRGRRGDLILLISGNRILHADRVDHFKIQNVADNKNIRINSRDYTAGSGGSTAVQIKPSVTVGTTKSMTGLEVSPRFQAGIAGSGLRGILADPVIKAGSGNISEQVVGFECNMDFGGSGTRTFAEDIAAFSTFLAIPNTNTYSKLVTVMRVRGVNIRGWDGFLNIDDDNTGATQASAVGSGGNKYLKVYIGSTLHTIAMAHA
;
A
#
# COMPACT_ATOMS: atom_id res chain seq x y z
N MET A 1 -17.79 -38.07 39.91
CA MET A 1 -16.84 -37.99 38.77
C MET A 1 -15.57 -37.30 39.26
N PRO A 2 -14.37 -37.86 39.07
CA PRO A 2 -13.15 -37.16 39.41
C PRO A 2 -12.91 -36.01 38.42
N LEU A 3 -12.62 -34.82 38.94
CA LEU A 3 -12.24 -33.65 38.13
C LEU A 3 -10.90 -33.93 37.40
N PRO A 4 -10.72 -33.42 36.16
CA PRO A 4 -9.46 -33.58 35.45
C PRO A 4 -8.32 -32.91 36.21
N ARG A 5 -7.25 -33.67 36.47
CA ARG A 5 -6.01 -33.16 37.07
C ARG A 5 -5.21 -32.42 36.01
N PHE A 6 -4.97 -31.13 36.23
CA PHE A 6 -4.06 -30.32 35.42
C PHE A 6 -2.63 -30.44 35.97
N ASN A 7 -1.72 -31.01 35.19
CA ASN A 7 -0.29 -31.02 35.51
C ASN A 7 0.32 -29.68 35.11
N TYR A 8 0.91 -28.96 36.06
CA TYR A 8 1.65 -27.72 35.83
C TYR A 8 3.15 -27.95 36.03
N LYS A 9 3.97 -27.42 35.12
CA LYS A 9 5.43 -27.31 35.28
C LYS A 9 5.77 -25.84 35.40
N THR A 10 6.09 -25.38 36.60
CA THR A 10 6.59 -24.03 36.85
C THR A 10 8.10 -24.03 36.64
N ARG A 11 8.57 -23.51 35.50
CA ARG A 11 9.94 -22.99 35.43
C ARG A 11 10.12 -21.82 34.48
N ASP A 12 9.23 -21.63 33.51
CA ASP A 12 9.16 -20.41 32.70
C ASP A 12 7.71 -19.94 32.63
N ARG A 13 7.46 -18.63 32.70
CA ARG A 13 6.12 -18.01 32.69
C ARG A 13 5.39 -18.15 31.33
N VAL A 14 5.49 -19.32 30.72
CA VAL A 14 4.80 -19.69 29.48
C VAL A 14 3.53 -20.43 29.87
N TRP A 15 2.40 -19.73 29.78
CA TRP A 15 1.08 -20.35 29.95
C TRP A 15 0.73 -21.10 28.67
N GLN A 16 0.86 -22.43 28.70
CA GLN A 16 0.38 -23.31 27.62
C GLN A 16 -1.00 -23.83 27.98
N LEU A 17 -2.06 -23.20 27.47
CA LEU A 17 -3.40 -23.77 27.49
C LEU A 17 -3.56 -24.64 26.24
N ARG A 18 -3.44 -25.96 26.40
CA ARG A 18 -3.84 -26.91 25.34
C ARG A 18 -5.34 -27.13 25.42
N GLY A 19 -6.10 -26.50 24.54
CA GLY A 19 -7.50 -26.85 24.33
C GLY A 19 -7.64 -28.29 23.82
N ARG A 20 -8.78 -28.94 24.09
CA ARG A 20 -9.11 -30.31 23.64
C ARG A 20 -9.16 -30.46 22.11
N ARG A 21 -9.03 -29.36 21.36
CA ARG A 21 -9.02 -29.24 19.89
C ARG A 21 -7.80 -28.48 19.33
N GLY A 22 -6.74 -28.27 20.11
CA GLY A 22 -5.48 -27.71 19.58
C GLY A 22 -5.43 -26.18 19.41
N ASP A 23 -6.45 -25.44 19.82
CA ASP A 23 -6.39 -23.97 19.82
C ASP A 23 -5.43 -23.47 20.91
N LEU A 24 -4.35 -22.80 20.49
CA LEU A 24 -3.35 -22.15 21.34
C LEU A 24 -3.69 -20.66 21.50
N ILE A 25 -4.21 -20.26 22.65
CA ILE A 25 -4.35 -18.85 23.02
C ILE A 25 -3.18 -18.48 23.94
N LEU A 26 -2.20 -17.76 23.39
CA LEU A 26 -1.02 -17.29 24.13
C LEU A 26 -1.29 -15.90 24.74
N LEU A 27 -1.65 -15.86 26.02
CA LEU A 27 -1.74 -14.62 26.82
C LEU A 27 -0.49 -14.50 27.71
N ILE A 28 0.49 -13.69 27.31
CA ILE A 28 1.75 -13.50 28.09
C ILE A 28 2.16 -12.00 28.13
N SER A 29 2.41 -11.41 29.30
CA SER A 29 2.90 -10.02 29.40
C SER A 29 4.30 -9.84 28.76
N GLY A 30 4.54 -8.75 28.00
CA GLY A 30 5.86 -8.39 27.46
C GLY A 30 5.92 -8.29 25.93
N ASN A 31 7.13 -8.18 25.36
CA ASN A 31 7.35 -8.25 23.91
C ASN A 31 6.98 -9.65 23.41
N ARG A 32 6.07 -9.72 22.44
CA ARG A 32 5.60 -10.99 21.86
C ARG A 32 6.07 -11.10 20.42
N ILE A 33 6.86 -12.13 20.14
CA ILE A 33 7.20 -12.51 18.78
C ILE A 33 6.35 -13.73 18.45
N LEU A 34 5.50 -13.60 17.44
CA LEU A 34 4.80 -14.72 16.83
C LEU A 34 5.57 -15.07 15.56
N HIS A 35 6.10 -16.30 15.49
CA HIS A 35 6.76 -16.83 14.30
C HIS A 35 5.97 -18.04 13.78
N ALA A 36 6.06 -18.27 12.47
CA ALA A 36 5.72 -19.57 11.90
C ALA A 36 7.00 -20.40 11.75
N ASP A 37 6.85 -21.73 11.78
CA ASP A 37 7.94 -22.65 11.48
C ASP A 37 8.36 -22.53 10.00
N ARG A 38 9.56 -23.01 9.68
CA ARG A 38 10.24 -22.82 8.37
C ARG A 38 9.41 -23.20 7.14
N VAL A 39 8.43 -24.10 7.29
CA VAL A 39 7.63 -24.65 6.20
C VAL A 39 6.17 -24.13 6.24
N ASP A 40 5.81 -23.40 7.29
CA ASP A 40 4.43 -22.99 7.54
C ASP A 40 4.21 -21.49 7.32
N HIS A 41 2.95 -21.13 7.13
CA HIS A 41 2.51 -19.75 7.08
C HIS A 41 1.99 -19.30 8.45
N PHE A 42 2.35 -18.09 8.86
CA PHE A 42 1.60 -17.41 9.91
C PHE A 42 0.32 -16.82 9.31
N LYS A 43 -0.85 -17.33 9.74
CA LYS A 43 -2.15 -16.91 9.24
C LYS A 43 -2.98 -16.25 10.34
N ILE A 44 -3.49 -15.05 10.05
CA ILE A 44 -4.53 -14.41 10.85
C ILE A 44 -5.82 -14.45 10.04
N GLN A 45 -6.86 -15.08 10.59
CA GLN A 45 -8.18 -15.16 9.96
C GLN A 45 -9.24 -14.73 10.96
N ASN A 46 -10.06 -13.78 10.56
CA ASN A 46 -11.31 -13.53 11.25
C ASN A 46 -12.41 -14.40 10.61
N VAL A 47 -13.07 -15.22 11.43
CA VAL A 47 -14.16 -16.10 11.02
C VAL A 47 -15.54 -15.45 11.17
N ALA A 48 -15.62 -14.32 11.87
CA ALA A 48 -16.87 -13.57 12.03
C ALA A 48 -16.99 -12.52 10.91
N ASP A 49 -17.95 -12.69 10.01
CA ASP A 49 -18.11 -11.88 8.80
C ASP A 49 -18.25 -10.37 9.05
N ASN A 50 -18.72 -9.98 10.23
CA ASN A 50 -18.99 -8.59 10.59
C ASN A 50 -17.91 -7.93 11.46
N LYS A 51 -16.76 -8.59 11.64
CA LYS A 51 -15.64 -8.05 12.42
C LYS A 51 -14.43 -7.79 11.53
N ASN A 52 -13.53 -6.93 11.99
CA ASN A 52 -12.28 -6.62 11.31
C ASN A 52 -11.07 -7.09 12.12
N ILE A 53 -9.99 -7.42 11.42
CA ILE A 53 -8.66 -7.51 12.03
C ILE A 53 -8.14 -6.08 12.13
N ARG A 54 -7.78 -5.64 13.34
CA ARG A 54 -7.24 -4.31 13.60
C ARG A 54 -5.77 -4.43 13.99
N ILE A 55 -4.90 -3.68 13.33
CA ILE A 55 -3.46 -3.62 13.63
C ILE A 55 -3.15 -2.18 14.03
N ASN A 56 -2.62 -2.01 15.25
CA ASN A 56 -2.27 -0.70 15.82
C ASN A 56 -3.38 0.37 15.68
N SER A 57 -4.64 -0.07 15.78
CA SER A 57 -5.83 0.79 15.85
C SER A 57 -6.01 1.27 17.29
N ARG A 58 -5.27 2.31 17.63
CA ARG A 58 -5.24 2.96 18.96
C ARG A 58 -4.87 4.42 18.79
N ASP A 59 -5.03 5.19 19.86
CA ASP A 59 -4.49 6.54 19.93
C ASP A 59 -3.00 6.50 20.32
N TYR A 60 -2.22 7.36 19.67
CA TYR A 60 -0.83 7.64 20.03
C TYR A 60 -0.81 8.89 20.91
N THR A 61 -0.22 8.78 22.11
CA THR A 61 -0.18 9.86 23.11
C THR A 61 1.22 10.46 23.27
N ALA A 62 2.15 10.16 22.36
CA ALA A 62 3.52 10.67 22.40
C ALA A 62 3.58 12.14 21.96
N GLY A 63 4.29 12.99 22.71
CA GLY A 63 4.46 14.41 22.40
C GLY A 63 5.58 14.73 21.39
N SER A 64 6.36 13.73 20.98
CA SER A 64 7.48 13.87 20.03
C SER A 64 7.76 12.55 19.31
N GLY A 65 8.33 12.63 18.11
CA GLY A 65 8.75 11.47 17.32
C GLY A 65 7.65 10.92 16.39
N GLY A 66 8.07 10.08 15.44
CA GLY A 66 7.17 9.43 14.49
C GLY A 66 6.51 8.17 15.07
N SER A 67 5.32 7.85 14.57
CA SER A 67 4.62 6.60 14.88
C SER A 67 4.36 5.81 13.61
N THR A 68 4.85 4.57 13.55
CA THR A 68 4.62 3.67 12.41
C THR A 68 3.71 2.51 12.85
N ALA A 69 2.53 2.41 12.23
CA ALA A 69 1.57 1.37 12.56
C ALA A 69 1.96 0.01 11.98
N VAL A 70 2.44 -0.04 10.74
CA VAL A 70 2.83 -1.29 10.07
C VAL A 70 4.07 -1.02 9.23
N GLN A 71 5.03 -1.94 9.28
CA GLN A 71 6.23 -1.90 8.46
C GLN A 71 6.46 -3.28 7.85
N ILE A 72 6.65 -3.31 6.52
CA ILE A 72 6.93 -4.53 5.76
C ILE A 72 8.23 -4.30 4.98
N LYS A 73 9.30 -5.00 5.36
CA LYS A 73 10.64 -4.86 4.76
C LYS A 73 11.26 -6.24 4.49
N PRO A 74 10.74 -7.02 3.52
CA PRO A 74 11.38 -8.27 3.12
C PRO A 74 12.76 -7.99 2.52
N SER A 75 13.69 -8.93 2.69
CA SER A 75 15.04 -8.85 2.14
C SER A 75 15.53 -10.26 1.80
N VAL A 76 16.15 -10.41 0.63
CA VAL A 76 16.83 -11.64 0.20
C VAL A 76 18.33 -11.46 0.36
N THR A 77 18.96 -12.34 1.14
CA THR A 77 20.40 -12.25 1.48
C THR A 77 21.27 -13.25 0.72
N VAL A 78 20.68 -14.14 -0.07
CA VAL A 78 21.38 -15.17 -0.84
C VAL A 78 21.09 -14.99 -2.33
N GLY A 79 22.15 -14.91 -3.13
CA GLY A 79 22.08 -14.67 -4.58
C GLY A 79 21.42 -15.82 -5.33
N THR A 80 20.14 -15.66 -5.66
CA THR A 80 19.38 -16.57 -6.53
C THR A 80 18.36 -15.78 -7.35
N THR A 81 17.83 -16.36 -8.42
CA THR A 81 16.73 -15.77 -9.21
C THR A 81 15.45 -15.81 -8.38
N LYS A 82 15.13 -14.71 -7.70
CA LYS A 82 13.95 -14.59 -6.82
C LYS A 82 13.23 -13.28 -7.08
N SER A 83 11.90 -13.35 -7.14
CA SER A 83 11.03 -12.18 -7.04
C SER A 83 10.71 -11.89 -5.57
N MET A 84 10.42 -10.64 -5.26
CA MET A 84 9.94 -10.21 -3.94
C MET A 84 8.69 -9.37 -4.12
N THR A 85 7.63 -9.74 -3.41
CA THR A 85 6.40 -8.94 -3.29
C THR A 85 6.27 -8.50 -1.83
N GLY A 86 6.24 -7.18 -1.58
CA GLY A 86 6.10 -6.63 -0.24
C GLY A 86 4.66 -6.67 0.29
N LEU A 87 3.70 -6.31 -0.56
CA LEU A 87 2.27 -6.29 -0.23
C LEU A 87 1.46 -6.73 -1.45
N GLU A 88 0.57 -7.69 -1.26
CA GLU A 88 -0.41 -8.13 -2.26
C GLU A 88 -1.82 -8.05 -1.66
N VAL A 89 -2.76 -7.42 -2.39
CA VAL A 89 -4.14 -7.24 -1.93
C VAL A 89 -5.11 -7.51 -3.08
N SER A 90 -5.88 -8.61 -2.94
CA SER A 90 -6.70 -9.16 -4.03
C SER A 90 -8.13 -9.49 -3.57
N PRO A 91 -8.94 -8.50 -3.16
CA PRO A 91 -10.33 -8.74 -2.77
C PRO A 91 -11.16 -9.17 -3.98
N ARG A 92 -12.15 -10.05 -3.75
CA ARG A 92 -13.00 -10.60 -4.81
C ARG A 92 -14.41 -10.89 -4.30
N PHE A 93 -15.39 -10.82 -5.21
CA PHE A 93 -16.64 -11.55 -5.03
C PHE A 93 -16.49 -12.96 -5.60
N GLN A 94 -17.16 -13.93 -4.96
CA GLN A 94 -17.20 -15.28 -5.50
C GLN A 94 -18.11 -15.33 -6.73
N ALA A 95 -17.87 -16.30 -7.61
CA ALA A 95 -18.73 -16.53 -8.77
C ALA A 95 -20.21 -16.65 -8.36
N GLY A 96 -21.09 -15.97 -9.12
CA GLY A 96 -22.52 -15.95 -8.87
C GLY A 96 -22.99 -15.00 -7.76
N ILE A 97 -22.09 -14.27 -7.10
CA ILE A 97 -22.44 -13.34 -6.03
C ILE A 97 -22.42 -11.90 -6.54
N ALA A 98 -23.53 -11.19 -6.35
CA ALA A 98 -23.61 -9.74 -6.56
C ALA A 98 -23.05 -8.99 -5.34
N GLY A 99 -22.48 -7.81 -5.56
CA GLY A 99 -21.95 -6.96 -4.49
C GLY A 99 -21.92 -5.48 -4.85
N SER A 100 -21.65 -4.64 -3.86
CA SER A 100 -21.75 -3.17 -3.99
C SER A 100 -20.44 -2.48 -4.37
N GLY A 101 -19.29 -3.08 -4.06
CA GLY A 101 -18.00 -2.54 -4.45
C GLY A 101 -16.82 -3.36 -3.95
N LEU A 102 -15.74 -3.36 -4.73
CA LEU A 102 -14.44 -3.91 -4.35
C LEU A 102 -13.43 -2.76 -4.30
N ARG A 103 -12.65 -2.71 -3.23
CA ARG A 103 -11.52 -1.79 -3.07
C ARG A 103 -10.35 -2.60 -2.53
N GLY A 104 -9.24 -2.63 -3.26
CA GLY A 104 -8.01 -3.28 -2.79
C GLY A 104 -7.41 -2.49 -1.63
N ILE A 105 -6.95 -1.29 -1.92
CA ILE A 105 -6.36 -0.39 -0.95
C ILE A 105 -7.17 0.91 -0.95
N LEU A 106 -7.54 1.38 0.25
CA LEU A 106 -8.15 2.69 0.47
C LEU A 106 -7.28 3.43 1.48
N ALA A 107 -6.55 4.43 1.02
CA ALA A 107 -5.84 5.36 1.87
C ALA A 107 -6.70 6.61 2.09
N ASP A 108 -7.02 6.89 3.35
CA ASP A 108 -7.92 7.99 3.75
C ASP A 108 -7.32 8.70 4.97
N PRO A 109 -6.28 9.54 4.79
CA PRO A 109 -5.77 10.37 5.86
C PRO A 109 -6.83 11.38 6.27
N VAL A 110 -7.25 11.33 7.54
CA VAL A 110 -8.27 12.21 8.12
C VAL A 110 -7.68 13.05 9.24
N ILE A 111 -7.78 14.38 9.10
CA ILE A 111 -7.49 15.32 10.18
C ILE A 111 -8.82 15.53 10.94
N LYS A 112 -8.85 15.13 12.22
CA LYS A 112 -10.02 15.35 13.07
C LYS A 112 -10.18 16.84 13.39
N ALA A 113 -11.41 17.29 13.59
CA ALA A 113 -11.72 18.68 13.93
C ALA A 113 -10.97 19.14 15.19
N GLY A 114 -10.36 20.31 15.12
CA GLY A 114 -9.56 20.91 16.19
C GLY A 114 -8.60 21.96 15.64
N SER A 115 -7.99 22.74 16.53
CA SER A 115 -6.93 23.69 16.18
C SER A 115 -5.56 23.03 16.28
N GLY A 116 -4.71 23.21 15.27
CA GLY A 116 -3.32 22.75 15.28
C GLY A 116 -2.68 22.97 13.91
N ASN A 117 -1.38 23.26 13.90
CA ASN A 117 -0.63 23.42 12.65
C ASN A 117 -0.07 22.06 12.23
N ILE A 118 -0.13 21.78 10.92
CA ILE A 118 0.64 20.70 10.30
C ILE A 118 1.84 21.38 9.64
N SER A 119 3.04 21.15 10.18
CA SER A 119 4.28 21.77 9.68
C SER A 119 4.88 21.09 8.46
N GLU A 120 4.38 19.89 8.14
CA GLU A 120 4.83 19.06 7.02
C GLU A 120 3.68 18.78 6.05
N GLN A 121 3.78 17.71 5.25
CA GLN A 121 2.82 17.35 4.22
C GLN A 121 1.76 16.34 4.71
N VAL A 122 0.59 16.36 4.06
CA VAL A 122 -0.46 15.34 4.20
C VAL A 122 -0.54 14.55 2.91
N VAL A 123 -0.07 13.31 2.94
CA VAL A 123 0.04 12.45 1.76
C VAL A 123 -0.77 11.18 1.98
N GLY A 124 -1.69 10.88 1.05
CA GLY A 124 -2.46 9.64 1.09
C GLY A 124 -1.69 8.43 0.60
N PHE A 125 -0.82 8.62 -0.40
CA PHE A 125 0.03 7.57 -0.95
C PHE A 125 1.34 8.17 -1.46
N GLU A 126 2.45 7.55 -1.10
CA GLU A 126 3.81 7.93 -1.55
C GLU A 126 4.55 6.68 -2.02
N CYS A 127 5.19 6.75 -3.19
CA CYS A 127 6.02 5.67 -3.73
C CYS A 127 7.36 6.23 -4.14
N ASN A 128 8.40 5.91 -3.37
CA ASN A 128 9.77 6.33 -3.63
C ASN A 128 10.60 5.10 -4.03
N MET A 129 11.15 5.12 -5.25
CA MET A 129 12.08 4.09 -5.71
C MET A 129 13.51 4.57 -5.44
N ASP A 130 14.21 3.91 -4.51
CA ASP A 130 15.61 4.18 -4.18
C ASP A 130 16.49 3.01 -4.62
N PHE A 131 17.47 3.29 -5.49
CA PHE A 131 18.42 2.32 -6.02
C PHE A 131 19.80 2.40 -5.35
N GLY A 132 19.96 3.27 -4.35
CA GLY A 132 21.24 3.60 -3.73
C GLY A 132 22.12 4.51 -4.60
N GLY A 133 23.12 5.14 -3.99
CA GLY A 133 23.97 6.14 -4.66
C GLY A 133 25.17 5.60 -5.44
N SER A 134 25.41 4.29 -5.46
CA SER A 134 26.60 3.70 -6.11
C SER A 134 26.39 2.25 -6.56
N GLY A 135 27.04 1.86 -7.67
CA GLY A 135 27.03 0.50 -8.22
C GLY A 135 26.42 0.43 -9.62
N THR A 136 26.71 -0.64 -10.35
CA THR A 136 26.17 -0.87 -11.71
C THR A 136 25.17 -2.02 -11.68
N ARG A 137 23.98 -1.79 -12.21
CA ARG A 137 22.92 -2.79 -12.39
C ARG A 137 22.40 -2.71 -13.82
N THR A 138 22.09 -3.85 -14.42
CA THR A 138 21.39 -3.94 -15.70
C THR A 138 19.93 -4.31 -15.44
N PHE A 139 19.01 -3.50 -15.94
CA PHE A 139 17.57 -3.79 -15.94
C PHE A 139 17.18 -4.20 -17.35
N ALA A 140 16.65 -5.40 -17.51
CA ALA A 140 16.23 -5.93 -18.81
C ALA A 140 14.83 -5.42 -19.23
N GLU A 141 14.08 -4.86 -18.29
CA GLU A 141 12.66 -4.48 -18.44
C GLU A 141 12.43 -3.06 -17.91
N ASP A 142 11.23 -2.53 -18.14
CA ASP A 142 10.82 -1.19 -17.71
C ASP A 142 10.87 -1.00 -16.19
N ILE A 143 11.24 0.21 -15.77
CA ILE A 143 11.19 0.66 -14.38
C ILE A 143 9.99 1.60 -14.24
N ALA A 144 8.99 1.19 -13.47
CA ALA A 144 7.77 1.97 -13.25
C ALA A 144 7.39 2.01 -11.77
N ALA A 145 7.25 3.20 -11.21
CA ALA A 145 6.71 3.40 -9.86
C ALA A 145 5.24 2.97 -9.77
N PHE A 146 4.51 3.12 -10.88
CA PHE A 146 3.14 2.69 -11.05
C PHE A 146 2.99 1.95 -12.37
N SER A 147 2.48 0.73 -12.32
CA SER A 147 2.07 -0.03 -13.51
C SER A 147 0.65 -0.52 -13.30
N THR A 148 -0.23 -0.22 -14.26
CA THR A 148 -1.65 -0.58 -14.19
C THR A 148 -2.05 -1.32 -15.46
N PHE A 149 -2.78 -2.42 -15.28
CA PHE A 149 -3.36 -3.16 -16.38
C PHE A 149 -4.86 -3.32 -16.15
N LEU A 150 -5.65 -2.82 -17.10
CA LEU A 150 -7.11 -2.85 -17.04
C LEU A 150 -7.64 -3.93 -18.00
N ALA A 151 -7.90 -5.12 -17.46
CA ALA A 151 -8.46 -6.25 -18.21
C ALA A 151 -9.96 -6.41 -17.92
N ILE A 152 -10.79 -5.65 -18.61
CA ILE A 152 -12.25 -5.77 -18.48
C ILE A 152 -12.87 -6.43 -19.73
N PRO A 153 -13.69 -7.49 -19.59
CA PRO A 153 -14.35 -8.12 -20.75
C PRO A 153 -15.38 -7.20 -21.41
N ASN A 154 -15.53 -7.31 -22.73
CA ASN A 154 -16.56 -6.60 -23.49
C ASN A 154 -17.98 -7.17 -23.32
N THR A 155 -18.12 -8.35 -22.70
CA THR A 155 -19.41 -9.03 -22.47
C THR A 155 -20.22 -8.44 -21.32
N ASN A 156 -19.62 -7.63 -20.46
CA ASN A 156 -20.31 -6.97 -19.35
C ASN A 156 -21.00 -5.67 -19.81
N THR A 157 -22.04 -5.27 -19.09
CA THR A 157 -22.67 -3.95 -19.28
C THR A 157 -22.02 -2.92 -18.36
N TYR A 158 -21.50 -1.83 -18.94
CA TYR A 158 -20.91 -0.71 -18.20
C TYR A 158 -21.76 0.55 -18.39
N SER A 159 -22.45 1.00 -17.34
CA SER A 159 -23.35 2.16 -17.40
C SER A 159 -22.65 3.51 -17.20
N LYS A 160 -21.35 3.49 -16.90
CA LYS A 160 -20.50 4.66 -16.59
C LYS A 160 -19.11 4.49 -17.22
N LEU A 161 -18.26 5.47 -17.00
CA LEU A 161 -16.89 5.51 -17.54
C LEU A 161 -16.02 4.39 -16.96
N VAL A 162 -15.18 3.82 -17.84
CA VAL A 162 -14.08 2.95 -17.48
C VAL A 162 -12.79 3.75 -17.60
N THR A 163 -12.05 3.92 -16.50
CA THR A 163 -10.88 4.81 -16.42
C THR A 163 -9.77 4.17 -15.59
N VAL A 164 -8.51 4.29 -16.04
CA VAL A 164 -7.33 3.86 -15.25
C VAL A 164 -7.05 4.78 -14.07
N MET A 165 -7.33 6.08 -14.21
CA MET A 165 -7.21 7.08 -13.16
C MET A 165 -8.47 7.92 -13.12
N ARG A 166 -8.99 8.17 -11.93
CA ARG A 166 -10.14 9.04 -11.70
C ARG A 166 -9.88 9.97 -10.54
N VAL A 167 -9.93 11.27 -10.80
CA VAL A 167 -9.91 12.28 -9.75
C VAL A 167 -11.33 12.72 -9.41
N ARG A 168 -11.65 12.83 -8.12
CA ARG A 168 -13.01 13.14 -7.63
C ARG A 168 -13.19 14.65 -7.46
N GLY A 169 -14.43 15.13 -7.50
CA GLY A 169 -14.73 16.55 -7.29
C GLY A 169 -14.35 17.02 -5.88
N VAL A 170 -13.92 18.28 -5.78
CA VAL A 170 -13.66 18.96 -4.51
C VAL A 170 -14.96 19.32 -3.80
N ASN A 171 -14.93 19.31 -2.46
CA ASN A 171 -16.09 19.68 -1.64
C ASN A 171 -16.03 21.12 -1.11
N ILE A 172 -14.83 21.63 -0.75
CA ILE A 172 -14.67 22.93 -0.09
C ILE A 172 -13.68 23.82 -0.84
N ARG A 173 -12.39 23.44 -0.85
CA ARG A 173 -11.33 24.18 -1.57
C ARG A 173 -10.95 23.44 -2.85
N GLY A 174 -10.82 24.20 -3.95
CA GLY A 174 -10.33 23.72 -5.24
C GLY A 174 -8.86 23.28 -5.23
N TRP A 175 -8.39 22.76 -6.36
CA TRP A 175 -6.98 22.39 -6.55
C TRP A 175 -6.21 23.55 -7.18
N ASP A 176 -4.94 23.68 -6.80
CA ASP A 176 -4.02 24.64 -7.41
C ASP A 176 -3.39 24.07 -8.70
N GLY A 177 -3.35 22.73 -8.87
CA GLY A 177 -2.85 22.06 -10.08
C GLY A 177 -3.18 20.57 -10.13
N PHE A 178 -3.09 19.97 -11.33
CA PHE A 178 -3.33 18.53 -11.55
C PHE A 178 -2.08 17.67 -11.33
N LEU A 179 -0.92 18.18 -11.75
CA LEU A 179 0.39 17.56 -11.57
C LEU A 179 1.38 18.65 -11.18
N ASN A 180 2.15 18.40 -10.13
CA ASN A 180 3.26 19.24 -9.72
C ASN A 180 4.57 18.48 -9.93
N ILE A 181 5.55 19.12 -10.56
CA ILE A 181 6.90 18.60 -10.78
C ILE A 181 7.83 19.61 -10.11
N ASP A 182 8.45 19.20 -9.01
CA ASP A 182 9.11 20.14 -8.07
C ASP A 182 10.42 20.74 -8.60
N ASP A 183 11.01 20.17 -9.65
CA ASP A 183 12.23 20.66 -10.28
C ASP A 183 12.04 20.70 -11.81
N ASP A 184 12.83 21.52 -12.51
CA ASP A 184 12.88 21.64 -13.99
C ASP A 184 13.51 20.39 -14.66
N ASN A 185 13.22 19.23 -14.08
CA ASN A 185 13.97 17.99 -14.13
C ASN A 185 14.31 17.53 -15.56
N THR A 186 15.55 17.08 -15.75
CA THR A 186 16.03 16.52 -17.03
C THR A 186 15.26 15.24 -17.34
N GLY A 187 14.33 15.29 -18.29
CA GLY A 187 13.67 14.11 -18.86
C GLY A 187 12.15 14.08 -18.77
N ALA A 188 11.54 14.63 -17.71
CA ALA A 188 10.07 14.67 -17.55
C ALA A 188 9.41 15.70 -18.48
N THR A 189 10.07 16.86 -18.61
CA THR A 189 9.80 17.85 -19.65
C THR A 189 11.08 18.05 -20.46
N GLN A 190 10.97 18.50 -21.70
CA GLN A 190 12.16 18.87 -22.49
C GLN A 190 11.91 20.21 -23.17
N ALA A 191 12.92 21.08 -23.14
CA ALA A 191 12.92 22.31 -23.92
C ALA A 191 13.43 21.99 -25.34
N SER A 192 12.63 22.27 -26.37
CA SER A 192 13.16 22.41 -27.73
C SER A 192 12.43 23.50 -28.51
N ALA A 193 13.11 24.03 -29.53
CA ALA A 193 13.06 25.40 -30.03
C ALA A 193 11.72 25.89 -30.63
N VAL A 194 11.28 27.03 -30.11
CA VAL A 194 10.56 28.18 -30.71
C VAL A 194 9.45 27.91 -31.75
N GLY A 195 8.22 28.12 -31.31
CA GLY A 195 7.33 29.12 -31.93
C GLY A 195 6.93 30.11 -30.84
N SER A 196 7.63 31.25 -30.79
CA SER A 196 7.45 32.45 -29.95
C SER A 196 6.44 32.35 -28.79
N GLY A 197 6.95 32.11 -27.57
CA GLY A 197 6.18 31.97 -26.32
C GLY A 197 6.38 30.56 -25.74
N GLY A 198 7.05 30.44 -24.58
CA GLY A 198 7.58 29.15 -24.09
C GLY A 198 6.52 28.05 -23.94
N ASN A 199 6.67 26.95 -24.68
CA ASN A 199 5.79 25.77 -24.59
C ASN A 199 6.59 24.59 -24.01
N LYS A 200 6.39 24.31 -22.71
CA LYS A 200 6.74 23.00 -22.13
C LYS A 200 5.68 21.98 -22.59
N TYR A 201 6.05 20.70 -22.67
CA TYR A 201 5.10 19.62 -22.98
C TYR A 201 5.37 18.38 -22.13
N LEU A 202 4.31 17.65 -21.80
CA LEU A 202 4.39 16.35 -21.15
C LEU A 202 4.69 15.29 -22.20
N LYS A 203 5.73 14.48 -21.98
CA LYS A 203 6.05 13.32 -22.82
C LYS A 203 5.08 12.17 -22.57
N VAL A 204 4.60 11.54 -23.64
CA VAL A 204 3.74 10.36 -23.57
C VAL A 204 4.26 9.33 -24.56
N TYR A 205 4.76 8.19 -24.09
CA TYR A 205 5.18 7.10 -24.96
C TYR A 205 4.00 6.15 -25.25
N ILE A 206 3.83 5.75 -26.51
CA ILE A 206 2.95 4.66 -26.92
C ILE A 206 3.84 3.59 -27.57
N GLY A 207 4.05 2.49 -26.84
CA GLY A 207 5.13 1.56 -27.16
C GLY A 207 6.48 2.27 -27.09
N SER A 208 7.24 2.27 -28.19
CA SER A 208 8.51 3.00 -28.32
C SER A 208 8.37 4.40 -28.96
N THR A 209 7.17 4.79 -29.38
CA THR A 209 6.93 6.07 -30.08
C THR A 209 6.62 7.19 -29.08
N LEU A 210 7.30 8.34 -29.21
CA LEU A 210 7.04 9.52 -28.39
C LEU A 210 5.92 10.40 -28.96
N HIS A 211 4.94 10.72 -28.12
CA HIS A 211 3.92 11.74 -28.29
C HIS A 211 4.09 12.86 -27.25
N THR A 212 3.43 13.99 -27.45
CA THR A 212 3.52 15.14 -26.55
C THR A 212 2.14 15.73 -26.26
N ILE A 213 1.93 16.18 -25.03
CA ILE A 213 0.79 17.00 -24.64
C ILE A 213 1.33 18.41 -24.40
N ALA A 214 0.95 19.36 -25.25
CA ALA A 214 1.35 20.76 -25.11
C ALA A 214 0.78 21.35 -23.81
N MET A 215 1.63 22.04 -23.05
CA MET A 215 1.20 22.81 -21.88
C MET A 215 1.11 24.28 -22.32
N ALA A 216 -0.10 24.84 -22.32
CA ALA A 216 -0.28 26.26 -22.56
C ALA A 216 0.17 27.04 -21.32
N HIS A 217 1.07 28.00 -21.50
CA HIS A 217 1.37 29.03 -20.50
C HIS A 217 0.60 30.30 -20.89
N ALA A 218 -0.18 30.85 -19.95
CA ALA A 218 -0.77 32.18 -20.10
C ALA A 218 0.19 33.25 -19.61
#